data_AF-A0A7W2TYX9-F1
#
_entry.id   AF-A0A7W2TYX9-F1
#
_cell.length_a   1.000
_cell.length_b   1.000
_cell.length_c   1.000
_cell.angle_alpha   90.00
_cell.angle_beta   90.00
_cell.angle_gamma   90.00
#
_symmetry.space_group_name_H-M   'P 1'
#
loop_
_entity.id
_entity.type
_entity.pdbx_description
1 polymer ?
#
loop_
_entity_poly.entity_id
_entity_poly.type
_entity_poly.pdbx_seq_one_letter_code
_entity_poly.pdbx_strand_id
1 'polypeptide(L)'
;MLVCISATNATSMSSLNNYLGSEQCQSCHEKQFQAWQGSHHDMAMRHAKPDAVLADFNNAELEFNSKQNSFFKKDEQYWVNIEGPDGQFHDYQIKYTFGYQPLQQYMVEFDDGRVQLIPFAWDSRAKADGGQRWFHLYPQFTQKHQEFFWTNTGQNWNYMCAYCHSTNVKKNFDLKSNRG
;
A
#
# COMPACT_ATOMS: atom_id res chain seq x y z
N MET A 1 -11.97 9.38 66.95
CA MET A 1 -13.00 8.99 65.96
C MET A 1 -12.63 9.63 64.63
N LEU A 2 -12.00 8.91 63.71
CA LEU A 2 -12.63 8.38 62.48
C LEU A 2 -13.75 9.29 61.93
N VAL A 3 -13.62 9.79 60.69
CA VAL A 3 -14.26 9.20 59.50
C VAL A 3 -13.84 9.95 58.21
N CYS A 4 -13.43 9.12 57.24
CA CYS A 4 -13.50 9.17 55.77
C CYS A 4 -13.13 10.42 54.96
N ILE A 5 -12.01 10.24 54.25
CA ILE A 5 -11.62 10.79 52.95
C ILE A 5 -12.69 10.51 51.89
N SER A 6 -12.94 11.45 50.98
CA SER A 6 -13.34 11.16 49.59
C SER A 6 -12.91 12.31 48.68
N ALA A 7 -11.64 12.30 48.28
CA ALA A 7 -11.23 13.00 47.06
C ALA A 7 -11.62 12.09 45.89
N THR A 8 -12.66 12.46 45.14
CA THR A 8 -12.93 11.83 43.84
C THR A 8 -11.86 12.27 42.86
N ASN A 9 -10.74 11.54 42.84
CA ASN A 9 -9.89 11.51 41.66
C ASN A 9 -10.71 10.83 40.57
N ALA A 10 -11.28 11.64 39.67
CA ALA A 10 -11.69 11.16 38.38
C ALA A 10 -10.43 10.71 37.64
N THR A 11 -10.12 9.42 37.75
CA THR A 11 -9.14 8.79 36.88
C THR A 11 -9.68 8.90 35.47
N SER A 12 -9.12 9.82 34.68
CA SER A 12 -9.29 9.85 33.24
C SER A 12 -8.67 8.56 32.69
N MET A 13 -9.44 7.47 32.66
CA MET A 13 -9.12 6.33 31.83
C MET A 13 -9.47 6.68 30.39
N SER A 14 -8.55 7.39 29.75
CA SER A 14 -8.39 7.29 28.31
C SER A 14 -6.99 6.78 28.05
N SER A 15 -6.78 5.47 28.23
CA SER A 15 -5.74 4.81 27.46
C SER A 15 -6.28 4.73 26.03
N LEU A 16 -5.99 5.74 25.21
CA LEU A 16 -5.82 5.48 23.79
C LEU A 16 -4.83 4.30 23.72
N ASN A 17 -5.29 3.15 23.25
CA ASN A 17 -4.43 2.04 22.87
C ASN A 17 -3.54 2.54 21.73
N ASN A 18 -2.45 3.22 22.09
CA ASN A 18 -1.49 3.74 21.14
C ASN A 18 -0.78 2.55 20.52
N TYR A 19 -0.88 2.43 19.21
CA TYR A 19 -0.04 1.51 18.48
C TYR A 19 1.42 1.99 18.57
N LEU A 20 2.30 1.15 19.11
CA LEU A 20 3.69 1.51 19.44
C LEU A 20 4.71 1.11 18.37
N GLY A 21 4.29 0.47 17.28
CA GLY A 21 5.21 -0.15 16.32
C GLY A 21 5.76 -1.49 16.80
N SER A 22 6.35 -2.26 15.89
CA SER A 22 6.93 -3.57 16.20
C SER A 22 8.29 -3.47 16.89
N GLU A 23 8.98 -2.34 16.72
CA GLU A 23 10.30 -2.07 17.26
C GLU A 23 10.30 -2.05 18.80
N GLN A 24 9.24 -1.52 19.42
CA GLN A 24 9.06 -1.55 20.87
C GLN A 24 8.98 -2.96 21.46
N CYS A 25 8.60 -3.96 20.65
CA CYS A 25 8.50 -5.35 21.08
C CYS A 25 9.87 -6.06 21.08
N GLN A 26 10.86 -5.54 20.33
CA GLN A 26 12.11 -6.22 20.04
C GLN A 26 12.93 -6.54 21.31
N SER A 27 13.01 -5.61 22.26
CA SER A 27 13.86 -5.78 23.45
C SER A 27 13.43 -6.93 24.37
N CYS A 28 12.14 -7.28 24.35
CA CYS A 28 11.58 -8.36 25.16
C CYS A 28 11.29 -9.64 24.34
N HIS A 29 11.06 -9.49 23.03
CA HIS A 29 10.68 -10.58 22.12
C HIS A 29 11.67 -10.73 20.96
N GLU A 30 12.96 -10.75 21.27
CA GLU A 30 14.05 -10.74 20.27
C GLU A 30 13.92 -11.89 19.25
N LYS A 31 13.68 -13.13 19.72
CA LYS A 31 13.57 -14.30 18.84
C LYS A 31 12.41 -14.19 17.86
N GLN A 32 11.26 -13.71 18.32
CA GLN A 32 10.08 -13.52 17.48
C GLN A 32 10.29 -12.36 16.50
N PHE A 33 10.91 -11.27 16.95
CA PHE A 33 11.24 -10.14 16.10
C PHE A 33 12.19 -10.56 14.97
N GLN A 34 13.26 -11.31 15.29
CA GLN A 34 14.19 -11.85 14.30
C GLN A 34 13.53 -12.81 13.31
N ALA A 35 12.58 -13.64 13.76
CA ALA A 35 11.83 -14.53 12.86
C ALA A 35 10.83 -13.78 11.97
N TRP A 36 10.29 -12.66 12.45
CA TRP A 36 9.36 -11.82 11.70
C TRP A 36 10.08 -10.93 10.69
N GLN A 37 11.21 -10.35 11.06
CA GLN A 37 11.98 -9.44 10.22
C GLN A 37 12.44 -10.14 8.93
N GLY A 38 12.20 -9.51 7.79
CA GLY A 38 12.49 -10.10 6.47
C GLY A 38 11.55 -11.24 6.07
N SER A 39 10.52 -11.55 6.87
CA SER A 39 9.45 -12.46 6.44
C SER A 39 8.52 -11.79 5.42
N HIS A 40 7.72 -12.59 4.72
CA HIS A 40 6.70 -12.03 3.82
C HIS A 40 5.70 -11.12 4.54
N HIS A 41 5.47 -11.30 5.84
CA HIS A 41 4.60 -10.42 6.62
C HIS A 41 5.23 -9.04 6.84
N ASP A 42 6.52 -8.98 7.16
CA ASP A 42 7.28 -7.73 7.30
C ASP A 42 7.35 -6.99 5.95
N MET A 43 7.52 -7.74 4.86
CA MET A 43 7.64 -7.17 3.51
C MET A 43 6.28 -6.89 2.83
N ALA A 44 5.16 -7.26 3.46
CA ALA A 44 3.84 -7.27 2.81
C ALA A 44 3.36 -5.88 2.38
N MET A 45 3.74 -4.82 3.10
CA MET A 45 3.43 -3.45 2.71
C MET A 45 4.55 -2.53 3.19
N ARG A 46 5.18 -1.80 2.26
CA ARG A 46 6.26 -0.87 2.57
C ARG A 46 6.13 0.39 1.74
N HIS A 47 6.76 1.47 2.18
CA HIS A 47 6.97 2.62 1.30
C HIS A 47 7.87 2.22 0.13
N ALA A 48 7.61 2.80 -1.05
CA ALA A 48 8.40 2.56 -2.24
C ALA A 48 9.80 3.19 -2.10
N LYS A 49 10.74 2.38 -1.59
CA LYS A 49 12.14 2.72 -1.38
C LYS A 49 13.05 1.68 -2.08
N PRO A 50 14.34 1.99 -2.29
CA PRO A 50 15.28 1.08 -2.95
C PRO A 50 15.33 -0.34 -2.40
N ASP A 51 15.10 -0.52 -1.11
CA ASP A 51 15.14 -1.80 -0.41
C ASP A 51 13.79 -2.54 -0.37
N ALA A 52 12.73 -1.96 -0.94
CA ALA A 52 11.37 -2.51 -0.91
C ALA A 52 10.78 -2.80 -2.30
N VAL A 53 11.31 -2.17 -3.35
CA VAL A 53 10.84 -2.31 -4.74
C VAL A 53 11.56 -3.47 -5.42
N LEU A 54 10.78 -4.47 -5.87
CA LEU A 54 11.30 -5.64 -6.59
C LEU A 54 11.27 -5.47 -8.11
N ALA A 55 10.46 -4.56 -8.64
CA ALA A 55 10.24 -4.43 -10.08
C ALA A 55 11.27 -3.58 -10.78
N ASP A 56 11.34 -3.76 -12.09
CA ASP A 56 12.16 -2.95 -12.96
C ASP A 56 11.50 -1.60 -13.27
N PHE A 57 12.10 -0.54 -12.74
CA PHE A 57 11.76 0.86 -13.03
C PHE A 57 12.89 1.56 -13.80
N ASN A 58 13.73 0.83 -14.54
CA ASN A 58 14.81 1.41 -15.35
C ASN A 58 14.34 1.70 -16.78
N ASN A 59 13.25 2.49 -16.90
CA ASN A 59 12.56 2.77 -18.17
C ASN A 59 11.99 1.51 -18.83
N ALA A 60 11.35 0.64 -18.03
CA ALA A 60 10.67 -0.52 -18.55
C ALA A 60 9.38 -0.11 -19.26
N GLU A 61 9.03 -0.83 -20.34
CA GLU A 61 7.81 -0.60 -21.11
C GLU A 61 6.97 -1.88 -21.17
N LEU A 62 5.66 -1.72 -21.16
CA LEU A 62 4.69 -2.81 -21.34
C LEU A 62 3.55 -2.32 -22.23
N GLU A 63 3.43 -2.93 -23.40
CA GLU A 63 2.25 -2.76 -24.24
C GLU A 63 1.11 -3.65 -23.73
N PHE A 64 -0.06 -3.05 -23.53
CA PHE A 64 -1.28 -3.75 -23.20
C PHE A 64 -2.46 -3.12 -23.93
N ASN A 65 -3.26 -3.92 -24.66
CA ASN A 65 -4.36 -3.44 -25.50
C ASN A 65 -3.96 -2.30 -26.46
N SER A 66 -2.79 -2.42 -27.11
CA SER A 66 -2.21 -1.41 -28.01
C SER A 66 -1.94 -0.05 -27.35
N LYS A 67 -1.86 -0.02 -26.01
CA LYS A 67 -1.50 1.15 -25.22
C LYS A 67 -0.15 0.91 -24.55
N GLN A 68 0.79 1.83 -24.73
CA GLN A 68 2.12 1.74 -24.13
C GLN A 68 2.10 2.30 -22.71
N ASN A 69 2.61 1.52 -21.76
CA ASN A 69 2.74 1.91 -20.36
C ASN A 69 4.22 1.86 -19.98
N SER A 70 4.70 2.81 -19.18
CA SER A 70 6.11 2.87 -18.80
C SER A 70 6.31 2.96 -17.29
N PHE A 71 7.41 2.37 -16.82
CA PHE A 71 7.81 2.30 -15.42
C PHE A 71 9.23 2.84 -15.30
N PHE A 72 9.40 3.93 -14.58
CA PHE A 72 10.65 4.69 -14.58
C PHE A 72 10.94 5.31 -13.21
N LYS A 73 12.15 5.86 -13.06
CA LYS A 73 12.54 6.65 -11.90
C LYS A 73 12.65 8.13 -12.25
N LYS A 74 12.29 8.99 -11.30
CA LYS A 74 12.69 10.40 -11.27
C LYS A 74 13.46 10.58 -9.98
N ASP A 75 14.77 10.82 -10.08
CA ASP A 75 15.69 10.78 -8.94
C ASP A 75 15.57 9.47 -8.14
N GLU A 76 15.30 9.55 -6.84
CA GLU A 76 15.10 8.39 -5.95
C GLU A 76 13.64 7.87 -5.93
N GLN A 77 12.74 8.48 -6.71
CA GLN A 77 11.32 8.17 -6.70
C GLN A 77 10.94 7.24 -7.85
N TYR A 78 9.94 6.40 -7.60
CA TYR A 78 9.40 5.44 -8.57
C TYR A 78 8.12 5.98 -9.19
N TRP A 79 7.99 5.86 -10.49
CA TRP A 79 6.89 6.45 -11.26
C TRP A 79 6.38 5.50 -12.33
N VAL A 80 5.13 5.70 -12.70
CA VAL A 80 4.49 4.98 -13.81
C VAL A 80 3.74 5.97 -14.70
N ASN A 81 3.79 5.78 -16.02
CA ASN A 81 2.93 6.47 -16.99
C ASN A 81 1.83 5.51 -17.47
N ILE A 82 0.58 5.77 -17.07
CA ILE A 82 -0.59 4.95 -17.41
C ILE A 82 -1.83 5.81 -17.67
N GLU A 83 -2.83 5.21 -18.32
CA GLU A 83 -4.11 5.87 -18.56
C GLU A 83 -4.89 6.14 -17.26
N GLY A 84 -5.22 7.40 -17.01
CA GLY A 84 -6.01 7.88 -15.89
C GLY A 84 -7.53 7.71 -16.04
N PRO A 85 -8.29 8.16 -15.03
CA PRO A 85 -9.76 8.12 -15.07
C PRO A 85 -10.35 9.02 -16.16
N ASP A 86 -9.59 10.00 -16.67
CA ASP A 86 -9.96 10.85 -17.80
C ASP A 86 -9.69 10.20 -19.17
N GLY A 87 -9.01 9.04 -19.20
CA GLY A 87 -8.63 8.36 -20.44
C GLY A 87 -7.35 8.89 -21.09
N GLN A 88 -6.62 9.79 -20.41
CA GLN A 88 -5.31 10.29 -20.86
C GLN A 88 -4.19 9.66 -20.06
N PHE A 89 -2.98 9.63 -20.63
CA PHE A 89 -1.80 9.16 -19.93
C PHE A 89 -1.26 10.22 -18.96
N HIS A 90 -0.97 9.79 -17.73
CA HIS A 90 -0.39 10.64 -16.70
C HIS A 90 0.72 9.92 -15.96
N ASP A 91 1.63 10.70 -15.41
CA ASP A 91 2.67 10.22 -14.51
C ASP A 91 2.13 10.14 -13.08
N TYR A 92 2.16 8.95 -12.50
CA TYR A 92 1.80 8.72 -11.10
C TYR A 92 3.02 8.25 -10.30
N GLN A 93 3.26 8.89 -9.17
CA GLN A 93 4.30 8.44 -8.25
C GLN A 93 3.82 7.19 -7.51
N ILE A 94 4.65 6.15 -7.53
CA ILE A 94 4.47 4.97 -6.70
C ILE A 94 4.89 5.32 -5.27
N LYS A 95 3.95 5.25 -4.33
CA LYS A 95 4.17 5.59 -2.92
C LYS A 95 4.42 4.37 -2.06
N TYR A 96 3.84 3.23 -2.43
CA TYR A 96 3.87 2.01 -1.63
C TYR A 96 4.01 0.76 -2.50
N THR A 97 4.56 -0.29 -1.90
CA THR A 97 4.53 -1.65 -2.42
C THR A 97 3.54 -2.50 -1.62
N PHE A 98 2.94 -3.51 -2.25
CA PHE A 98 2.04 -4.45 -1.60
C PHE A 98 2.27 -5.88 -2.10
N GLY A 99 2.45 -6.82 -1.19
CA GLY A 99 2.93 -8.17 -1.49
C GLY A 99 4.44 -8.23 -1.71
N TYR A 100 4.93 -9.47 -1.83
CA TYR A 100 6.36 -9.76 -1.98
C TYR A 100 6.60 -10.87 -3.01
N GLN A 101 6.23 -12.11 -2.70
CA GLN A 101 6.32 -13.27 -3.61
C GLN A 101 5.01 -14.08 -3.54
N PRO A 102 4.47 -14.58 -4.68
CA PRO A 102 5.02 -14.62 -6.04
C PRO A 102 4.87 -13.34 -6.87
N LEU A 103 4.22 -12.31 -6.34
CA LEU A 103 4.05 -11.05 -7.02
C LEU A 103 4.13 -9.88 -6.05
N GLN A 104 4.48 -8.71 -6.58
CA GLN A 104 4.41 -7.43 -5.88
C GLN A 104 3.56 -6.45 -6.70
N GLN A 105 2.61 -5.82 -6.02
CA GLN A 105 1.74 -4.77 -6.52
C GLN A 105 2.26 -3.41 -6.06
N TYR A 106 1.81 -2.35 -6.72
CA TYR A 106 2.26 -0.99 -6.49
C TYR A 106 1.08 -0.04 -6.37
N MET A 107 1.22 0.97 -5.51
CA MET A 107 0.13 1.87 -5.19
C MET A 107 0.51 3.33 -5.40
N VAL A 108 -0.45 4.08 -5.90
CA VAL A 108 -0.38 5.53 -6.09
C VAL A 108 -1.35 6.21 -5.14
N GLU A 109 -1.07 7.46 -4.77
CA GLU A 109 -1.93 8.28 -3.93
C GLU A 109 -2.42 9.48 -4.74
N PHE A 110 -3.73 9.68 -4.80
CA PHE A 110 -4.35 10.83 -5.44
C PHE A 110 -4.50 12.01 -4.48
N ASP A 111 -4.67 13.21 -5.03
CA ASP A 111 -4.82 14.47 -4.26
C ASP A 111 -6.05 14.48 -3.32
N ASP A 112 -7.03 13.60 -3.56
CA ASP A 112 -8.21 13.42 -2.71
C ASP A 112 -8.00 12.42 -1.55
N GLY A 113 -6.78 11.90 -1.39
CA GLY A 113 -6.38 10.96 -0.34
C GLY A 113 -6.65 9.49 -0.67
N ARG A 114 -7.23 9.17 -1.84
CA ARG A 114 -7.39 7.78 -2.26
C ARG A 114 -6.04 7.17 -2.60
N VAL A 115 -5.73 6.03 -1.99
CA VAL A 115 -4.65 5.15 -2.42
C VAL A 115 -5.23 4.06 -3.32
N GLN A 116 -4.67 3.91 -4.52
CA GLN A 116 -5.13 2.97 -5.54
C GLN A 116 -4.03 2.00 -5.92
N LEU A 117 -4.37 0.72 -6.07
CA LEU A 117 -3.50 -0.23 -6.75
C LEU A 117 -3.49 0.08 -8.25
N ILE A 118 -2.31 0.22 -8.84
CA ILE A 118 -2.17 0.36 -10.30
C ILE A 118 -2.57 -0.97 -10.97
N PRO A 119 -2.98 -0.98 -12.26
CA PRO A 119 -3.45 -2.21 -12.91
C PRO A 119 -2.35 -3.25 -13.17
N PHE A 120 -1.09 -2.88 -12.94
CA PHE A 120 0.08 -3.70 -13.22
C PHE A 120 0.74 -4.22 -11.94
N ALA A 121 1.13 -5.49 -11.98
CA ALA A 121 1.91 -6.13 -10.94
C ALA A 121 3.22 -6.66 -11.50
N TRP A 122 4.17 -6.88 -10.61
CA TRP A 122 5.44 -7.51 -10.92
C TRP A 122 5.44 -8.95 -10.48
N ASP A 123 5.77 -9.86 -11.40
CA ASP A 123 6.01 -11.26 -11.10
C ASP A 123 7.42 -11.37 -10.49
N SER A 124 7.50 -11.55 -9.16
CA SER A 124 8.77 -11.56 -8.43
C SER A 124 9.45 -12.93 -8.42
N ARG A 125 8.84 -13.95 -9.05
CA ARG A 125 9.45 -15.28 -9.18
C ARG A 125 10.74 -15.20 -9.99
N ALA A 126 11.55 -16.25 -9.92
CA ALA A 126 12.78 -16.33 -10.69
C ALA A 126 12.49 -16.31 -12.20
N LYS A 127 13.44 -15.83 -13.01
CA LYS A 127 13.33 -15.88 -14.48
C LYS A 127 13.10 -17.30 -15.01
N ALA A 128 13.72 -18.30 -14.37
CA ALA A 128 13.55 -19.71 -14.70
C ALA A 128 12.08 -20.19 -14.55
N ASP A 129 11.30 -19.54 -13.69
CA ASP A 129 9.87 -19.84 -13.45
C ASP A 129 8.93 -18.93 -14.26
N GLY A 130 9.48 -18.15 -15.20
CA GLY A 130 8.73 -17.17 -16.00
C GLY A 130 8.42 -15.85 -15.31
N GLY A 131 9.09 -15.55 -14.19
CA GLY A 131 8.97 -14.29 -13.46
C GLY A 131 9.91 -13.19 -13.96
N GLN A 132 10.13 -12.20 -13.10
CA GLN A 132 10.85 -10.94 -13.37
C GLN A 132 10.26 -10.15 -14.54
N ARG A 133 8.95 -9.94 -14.52
CA ARG A 133 8.23 -9.20 -15.57
C ARG A 133 7.00 -8.47 -15.04
N TRP A 134 6.69 -7.37 -15.69
CA TRP A 134 5.42 -6.67 -15.52
C TRP A 134 4.28 -7.45 -16.20
N PHE A 135 3.09 -7.39 -15.62
CA PHE A 135 1.87 -7.92 -16.22
C PHE A 135 0.64 -7.17 -15.70
N HIS A 136 -0.43 -7.15 -16.50
CA HIS A 136 -1.72 -6.61 -16.08
C HIS A 136 -2.41 -7.62 -15.15
N LEU A 137 -2.75 -7.22 -13.92
CA LEU A 137 -3.28 -8.14 -12.91
C LEU A 137 -4.70 -8.62 -13.23
N TYR A 138 -5.52 -7.72 -13.77
CA TYR A 138 -6.93 -7.99 -14.11
C TYR A 138 -7.26 -7.68 -15.58
N PRO A 139 -6.71 -8.43 -16.55
CA PRO A 139 -6.83 -8.08 -17.97
C PRO A 139 -8.27 -8.05 -18.51
N GLN A 140 -9.21 -8.64 -17.79
CA GLN A 140 -10.65 -8.63 -18.09
C GLN A 140 -11.41 -7.40 -17.57
N PHE A 141 -10.82 -6.61 -16.65
CA PHE A 141 -11.46 -5.47 -15.99
C PHE A 141 -10.86 -4.12 -16.43
N THR A 142 -10.91 -3.85 -17.73
CA THR A 142 -10.25 -2.69 -18.37
C THR A 142 -11.19 -1.53 -18.69
N GLN A 143 -12.50 -1.68 -18.46
CA GLN A 143 -13.51 -0.67 -18.78
C GLN A 143 -13.94 0.09 -17.53
N LYS A 144 -14.10 1.41 -17.63
CA LYS A 144 -14.40 2.32 -16.50
C LYS A 144 -15.64 1.95 -15.69
N HIS A 145 -16.62 1.25 -16.28
CA HIS A 145 -17.83 0.84 -15.58
C HIS A 145 -17.66 -0.43 -14.73
N GLN A 146 -16.52 -1.13 -14.84
CA GLN A 146 -16.25 -2.36 -14.11
C GLN A 146 -15.67 -2.05 -12.73
N GLU A 147 -16.07 -2.81 -11.72
CA GLU A 147 -15.68 -2.58 -10.32
C GLU A 147 -14.17 -2.56 -10.10
N PHE A 148 -13.45 -3.44 -10.79
CA PHE A 148 -11.99 -3.59 -10.68
C PHE A 148 -11.19 -2.77 -11.70
N PHE A 149 -11.83 -1.85 -12.43
CA PHE A 149 -11.10 -0.83 -13.15
C PHE A 149 -10.24 -0.03 -12.16
N TRP A 150 -9.00 0.30 -12.54
CA TRP A 150 -7.98 0.62 -11.55
C TRP A 150 -8.22 1.88 -10.71
N THR A 151 -9.08 2.79 -11.17
CA THR A 151 -9.46 3.99 -10.42
C THR A 151 -10.75 3.85 -9.62
N ASN A 152 -11.38 2.67 -9.64
CA ASN A 152 -12.65 2.40 -8.99
C ASN A 152 -12.47 1.79 -7.60
N THR A 153 -13.58 1.48 -6.94
CA THR A 153 -13.60 0.98 -5.56
C THR A 153 -12.91 -0.35 -5.38
N GLY A 154 -12.94 -1.24 -6.39
CA GLY A 154 -12.32 -2.57 -6.32
C GLY A 154 -10.79 -2.55 -6.18
N GLN A 155 -10.12 -1.46 -6.58
CA GLN A 155 -8.68 -1.27 -6.40
C GLN A 155 -8.32 -0.26 -5.29
N ASN A 156 -9.32 0.31 -4.60
CA ASN A 156 -9.07 1.33 -3.59
C ASN A 156 -8.54 0.68 -2.32
N TRP A 157 -7.26 0.92 -2.02
CA TRP A 157 -6.58 0.36 -0.85
C TRP A 157 -7.26 0.76 0.46
N ASN A 158 -7.56 2.06 0.63
CA ASN A 158 -8.14 2.61 1.86
C ASN A 158 -9.48 1.92 2.21
N TYR A 159 -10.27 1.61 1.18
CA TYR A 159 -11.58 0.99 1.33
C TYR A 159 -11.51 -0.54 1.42
N MET A 160 -10.78 -1.19 0.52
CA MET A 160 -10.82 -2.65 0.35
C MET A 160 -9.82 -3.41 1.21
N CYS A 161 -8.65 -2.82 1.47
CA CYS A 161 -7.47 -3.60 1.88
C CYS A 161 -6.86 -3.13 3.21
N ALA A 162 -6.77 -1.82 3.43
CA ALA A 162 -6.03 -1.22 4.54
C ALA A 162 -6.48 -1.78 5.90
N TYR A 163 -7.79 -1.95 6.11
CA TYR A 163 -8.32 -2.42 7.40
C TYR A 163 -7.79 -3.80 7.80
N CYS A 164 -7.55 -4.70 6.83
CA CYS A 164 -7.07 -6.05 7.09
C CYS A 164 -5.54 -6.17 6.96
N HIS A 165 -4.90 -5.29 6.17
CA HIS A 165 -3.49 -5.39 5.80
C HIS A 165 -2.60 -4.29 6.36
N SER A 166 -3.10 -3.50 7.29
CA SER A 166 -2.33 -2.47 7.98
C SER A 166 -2.65 -2.45 9.47
N THR A 167 -1.75 -1.87 10.24
CA THR A 167 -1.93 -1.62 11.66
C THR A 167 -2.33 -0.18 11.89
N ASN A 168 -3.12 0.08 12.94
CA ASN A 168 -3.48 1.43 13.38
C ASN A 168 -4.13 2.32 12.30
N VAL A 169 -4.93 1.72 11.40
CA VAL A 169 -5.63 2.47 10.35
C VAL A 169 -6.63 3.44 10.97
N LYS A 170 -6.50 4.72 10.64
CA LYS A 170 -7.47 5.76 10.97
C LYS A 170 -8.10 6.24 9.67
N LYS A 171 -9.40 6.00 9.50
CA LYS A 171 -10.09 6.34 8.25
C LYS A 171 -10.15 7.84 7.98
N ASN A 172 -10.18 8.67 9.04
CA ASN A 172 -10.17 10.16 9.02
C ASN A 172 -11.02 10.86 7.95
N PHE A 173 -11.98 10.17 7.35
CA PHE A 173 -12.70 10.63 6.18
C PHE A 173 -13.60 11.81 6.52
N ASP A 174 -13.42 12.92 5.81
CA ASP A 174 -14.25 14.11 5.93
C ASP A 174 -15.36 14.09 4.87
N LEU A 175 -16.59 13.87 5.33
CA LEU A 175 -17.80 13.88 4.51
C LEU A 175 -18.02 15.22 3.79
N LYS A 176 -17.57 16.35 4.36
CA LYS A 176 -17.79 17.68 3.79
C LYS A 176 -16.86 17.94 2.60
N SER A 177 -15.60 17.52 2.70
CA SER A 177 -14.63 17.70 1.61
C SER A 177 -14.50 16.48 0.70
N ASN A 178 -15.14 15.35 1.04
CA ASN A 178 -15.00 14.06 0.36
C ASN A 178 -13.53 13.62 0.22
N ARG A 179 -12.76 13.76 1.32
CA ARG A 179 -11.33 13.44 1.38
C ARG A 179 -11.04 12.43 2.47
N GLY A 180 -10.11 11.52 2.17
CA GLY A 180 -9.54 10.55 3.11
C GLY A 180 -8.36 11.09 3.89
#